data_AF-R0L931-F1
#
_entry.id   AF-R0L931-F1
#
_cell.length_a   1.000
_cell.length_b   1.000
_cell.length_c   1.000
_cell.angle_alpha   90.00
_cell.angle_beta   90.00
_cell.angle_gamma   90.00
#
_symmetry.space_group_name_H-M   'P 1'
#
loop_
_entity.id
_entity.type
_entity.pdbx_description
1 polymer ?
#
loop_
_entity_poly.entity_id
_entity_poly.type
_entity_poly.pdbx_seq_one_letter_code
_entity_poly.pdbx_strand_id
1 'polypeptide(L)'
;MERECMGKINSYCQRNKLQLDYVTVDMKGPSHDPEFKVVVKIDNVEYGSGSAKSKKEAKELAAKKTWEMIEQQKDEEIYLPLLSCIGMSRVDSVPFSS
;
A
#
# COMPACT_ATOMS: atom_id res chain seq x y z
N MET A 1 11.39 4.65 14.58
CA MET A 1 11.40 3.39 13.82
C MET A 1 10.48 3.45 12.57
N GLU A 2 10.33 4.62 11.94
CA GLU A 2 9.32 4.85 10.89
C GLU A 2 9.82 4.50 9.46
N ARG A 3 11.13 4.29 9.28
CA ARG A 3 11.74 4.02 7.97
C ARG A 3 11.70 2.55 7.55
N GLU A 4 11.38 1.65 8.47
CA GLU A 4 11.45 0.21 8.22
C GLU A 4 10.39 -0.26 7.23
N CYS A 5 9.16 0.30 7.26
CA CYS A 5 8.11 -0.07 6.30
C CYS A 5 8.52 0.21 4.85
N MET A 6 9.13 1.38 4.57
CA MET A 6 9.61 1.72 3.23
C MET A 6 10.72 0.76 2.76
N GLY A 7 11.64 0.40 3.67
CA GLY A 7 12.68 -0.58 3.39
C GLY A 7 12.10 -1.94 3.03
N LYS A 8 11.12 -2.42 3.80
CA LYS A 8 10.43 -3.70 3.56
C LYS A 8 9.72 -3.73 2.21
N ILE A 9 8.97 -2.67 1.87
CA ILE A 9 8.30 -2.55 0.57
C ILE A 9 9.31 -2.53 -0.57
N ASN A 10 10.41 -1.78 -0.43
CA ASN A 10 11.44 -1.73 -1.45
C ASN A 10 12.09 -3.10 -1.69
N SER A 11 12.44 -3.84 -0.62
CA SER A 11 12.96 -5.20 -0.75
C SER A 11 11.94 -6.15 -1.39
N TYR A 12 10.66 -6.01 -1.06
CA TYR A 12 9.59 -6.78 -1.70
C TYR A 12 9.48 -6.47 -3.20
N CYS A 13 9.48 -5.20 -3.59
CA CYS A 13 9.40 -4.79 -4.99
C CYS A 13 10.62 -5.28 -5.78
N GLN A 14 11.82 -5.17 -5.22
CA GLN A 14 13.05 -5.68 -5.85
C GLN A 14 13.01 -7.19 -6.09
N ARG A 15 12.52 -7.98 -5.12
CA ARG A 15 12.43 -9.45 -5.26
C ARG A 15 11.40 -9.87 -6.31
N ASN A 16 10.26 -9.17 -6.37
CA ASN A 16 9.16 -9.48 -7.28
C ASN A 16 9.25 -8.73 -8.62
N LYS A 17 10.31 -7.95 -8.84
CA LYS A 17 10.51 -7.09 -10.03
C LYS A 17 9.35 -6.09 -10.26
N LEU A 18 8.76 -5.59 -9.18
CA LEU A 18 7.68 -4.61 -9.22
C LEU A 18 8.27 -3.18 -9.17
N GLN A 19 7.59 -2.23 -9.81
CA GLN A 19 7.96 -0.81 -9.75
C GLN A 19 7.32 -0.14 -8.55
N LEU A 20 8.11 0.52 -7.68
CA LEU A 20 7.61 1.22 -6.49
C LEU A 20 7.63 2.74 -6.71
N ASP A 21 6.45 3.36 -6.65
CA ASP A 21 6.26 4.80 -6.83
C ASP A 21 5.52 5.42 -5.65
N TYR A 22 6.03 6.55 -5.16
CA TYR A 22 5.38 7.35 -4.12
C TYR A 22 4.83 8.63 -4.74
N VAL A 23 3.51 8.69 -4.93
CA VAL A 23 2.84 9.81 -5.57
C VAL A 23 2.15 10.65 -4.51
N THR A 24 2.45 11.95 -4.45
CA THR A 24 1.68 12.90 -3.63
C THR A 24 0.50 13.38 -4.46
N VAL A 25 -0.71 13.05 -4.03
CA VAL A 25 -1.94 13.24 -4.82
C VAL A 25 -2.62 14.56 -4.48
N ASP A 26 -2.62 14.95 -3.22
CA ASP A 26 -3.28 16.18 -2.79
C ASP A 26 -2.49 16.89 -1.69
N MET A 27 -2.59 18.22 -1.70
CA MET A 27 -2.19 19.08 -0.60
C MET A 27 -3.31 20.11 -0.43
N LYS A 28 -4.16 19.88 0.57
CA LYS A 28 -5.39 20.64 0.82
C LYS A 28 -5.43 21.07 2.27
N GLY A 29 -5.86 22.28 2.56
CA GLY A 29 -6.08 22.71 3.93
C GLY A 29 -5.89 24.21 4.14
N PRO A 30 -6.49 24.78 5.20
CA PRO A 30 -6.27 26.16 5.59
C PRO A 30 -4.82 26.37 6.02
N SER A 31 -4.36 27.62 6.02
CA SER A 31 -2.97 27.98 6.35
C SER A 31 -2.51 27.52 7.75
N HIS A 32 -3.44 27.10 8.61
CA HIS A 32 -3.19 26.59 9.96
C HIS A 32 -3.32 25.06 10.11
N ASP A 33 -3.85 24.33 9.12
CA ASP A 33 -3.98 22.86 9.17
C ASP A 33 -3.87 22.26 7.74
N PRO A 34 -2.65 22.21 7.16
CA PRO A 34 -2.46 21.65 5.83
C PRO A 34 -2.52 20.11 5.88
N GLU A 35 -3.34 19.49 5.05
CA GLU A 35 -3.41 18.04 4.85
C GLU A 35 -2.68 17.64 3.57
N PHE A 36 -1.77 16.68 3.68
CA PHE A 36 -1.01 16.08 2.59
C PHE A 36 -1.47 14.65 2.39
N LYS A 37 -1.83 14.30 1.16
CA LYS A 37 -2.20 12.94 0.77
C LYS A 37 -1.12 12.33 -0.10
N VAL A 38 -0.57 11.20 0.35
CA VAL A 38 0.45 10.41 -0.34
C VAL A 38 -0.11 9.03 -0.63
N VAL A 39 0.14 8.52 -1.83
CA VAL A 39 -0.27 7.20 -2.30
C VAL A 39 0.96 6.43 -2.75
N VAL A 40 1.03 5.15 -2.38
CA VAL A 40 2.06 4.23 -2.86
C VAL A 40 1.46 3.40 -3.99
N LYS A 41 2.12 3.45 -5.14
CA LYS A 41 1.83 2.64 -6.31
C LYS A 41 2.89 1.57 -6.44
N ILE A 42 2.48 0.33 -6.61
CA ILE A 42 3.37 -0.78 -6.90
C ILE A 42 2.88 -1.42 -8.20
N ASP A 43 3.75 -1.49 -9.21
CA ASP A 43 3.43 -2.04 -10.53
C ASP A 43 2.21 -1.36 -11.19
N ASN A 44 2.14 -0.03 -11.07
CA ASN A 44 1.02 0.80 -11.54
C ASN A 44 -0.33 0.52 -10.83
N VAL A 45 -0.35 -0.29 -9.77
CA VAL A 45 -1.51 -0.55 -8.92
C VAL A 45 -1.39 0.27 -7.63
N GLU A 46 -2.49 0.90 -7.20
CA GLU A 46 -2.54 1.62 -5.93
C GLU A 46 -2.76 0.64 -4.78
N TYR A 47 -1.80 0.59 -3.85
CA TYR A 47 -1.90 -0.26 -2.66
C TYR A 47 -2.37 0.59 -1.48
N GLY A 48 -1.45 1.29 -0.80
CA GLY A 48 -1.75 2.07 0.40
C GLY A 48 -1.72 3.57 0.15
N SER A 49 -2.68 4.28 0.74
CA SER A 49 -2.72 5.75 0.78
C SER A 49 -2.81 6.29 2.20
N GLY A 50 -2.04 7.33 2.49
CA GLY A 50 -2.01 8.04 3.77
C GLY A 50 -2.27 9.53 3.59
N SER A 51 -3.13 10.09 4.42
CA SER A 51 -3.31 11.54 4.59
C SER A 51 -2.83 11.96 5.97
N ALA A 52 -2.10 13.07 6.07
CA ALA A 52 -1.63 13.60 7.34
C ALA A 52 -1.29 15.09 7.25
N LYS A 53 -1.04 15.71 8.40
CA LYS A 53 -0.68 17.14 8.47
C LYS A 53 0.72 17.47 7.93
N SER A 54 1.56 16.44 7.82
CA SER A 54 2.93 16.54 7.36
C SER A 54 3.20 15.55 6.23
N LYS A 55 4.00 15.95 5.24
CA LYS A 55 4.47 15.05 4.16
C LYS A 55 5.12 13.76 4.70
N LYS A 56 5.86 13.86 5.82
CA LYS A 56 6.52 12.72 6.46
C LYS A 56 5.51 11.70 6.97
N GLU A 57 4.55 12.16 7.77
CA GLU A 57 3.49 11.31 8.33
C GLU A 57 2.60 10.71 7.24
N ALA A 58 2.24 11.50 6.22
CA ALA A 58 1.42 11.01 5.11
C ALA A 58 2.13 9.88 4.36
N LYS A 59 3.44 10.03 4.12
CA LYS A 59 4.27 9.00 3.48
C LYS A 59 4.39 7.75 4.35
N GLU A 60 4.50 7.92 5.66
CA GLU A 60 4.58 6.80 6.61
C GLU A 60 3.28 6.01 6.67
N LEU A 61 2.14 6.69 6.80
CA LEU A 61 0.81 6.06 6.77
C LEU A 61 0.59 5.29 5.47
N ALA A 62 0.98 5.89 4.34
CA ALA A 62 0.89 5.24 3.04
C ALA A 62 1.75 3.97 2.98
N ALA A 63 3.00 4.04 3.47
CA ALA A 63 3.90 2.88 3.53
C ALA A 63 3.37 1.79 4.47
N LYS A 64 2.90 2.14 5.67
CA LYS A 64 2.39 1.16 6.64
C LYS A 64 1.21 0.37 6.06
N LYS A 65 0.22 1.06 5.49
CA LYS A 65 -0.93 0.41 4.84
C LYS A 65 -0.50 -0.49 3.66
N THR A 66 0.45 -0.01 2.86
CA THR A 66 0.97 -0.79 1.73
C THR A 66 1.64 -2.09 2.19
N TRP A 67 2.46 -2.02 3.25
CA TRP A 67 3.11 -3.21 3.79
C TRP A 67 2.10 -4.20 4.38
N GLU A 68 1.09 -3.72 5.10
CA GLU A 68 0.02 -4.55 5.66
C GLU A 68 -0.75 -5.29 4.55
N MET A 69 -1.06 -4.61 3.44
CA MET A 69 -1.67 -5.24 2.26
C MET A 69 -0.75 -6.30 1.62
N ILE A 70 0.55 -6.01 1.51
CA ILE A 70 1.52 -6.97 0.97
C ILE A 70 1.66 -8.19 1.87
N GLU A 71 1.64 -8.02 3.20
CA GLU A 71 1.67 -9.15 4.15
C GLU A 71 0.40 -9.99 4.03
N GLN A 72 -0.77 -9.37 3.95
CA GLN A 72 -2.04 -10.09 3.75
C GLN A 72 -2.07 -10.89 2.44
N GLN A 73 -1.53 -10.35 1.35
CA GLN A 73 -1.44 -11.08 0.08
C GLN A 73 -0.54 -12.33 0.17
N LYS A 74 0.48 -12.32 1.02
CA LYS A 74 1.35 -13.49 1.23
C LYS A 74 0.68 -14.58 2.05
N ASP A 75 -0.18 -14.22 3.01
CA ASP A 75 -0.91 -15.18 3.82
C ASP A 75 -1.89 -16.02 2.97
N GLU A 76 -2.45 -15.44 1.91
CA GLU A 76 -3.33 -16.16 0.97
C GLU A 76 -2.57 -17.22 0.16
N GLU A 77 -1.27 -17.02 -0.11
CA GLU A 77 -0.44 -18.00 -0.82
C GLU A 77 -0.04 -19.21 0.04
N ILE A 78 -0.16 -19.12 1.38
CA ILE A 78 0.15 -20.22 2.30
C ILE A 78 -0.94 -21.32 2.29
N TYR A 79 -2.17 -20.99 1.86
CA TYR A 79 -3.27 -21.95 1.70
C TYR A 79 -3.33 -22.63 0.31
N LEU A 80 -2.43 -22.27 -0.62
CA LEU A 80 -2.48 -22.74 -2.01
C LEU A 80 -1.92 -24.14 -2.33
N PRO A 81 -1.58 -25.04 -1.38
CA PRO A 81 -1.53 -26.48 -1.67
C PRO A 81 -2.91 -27.17 -1.63
N LEU A 82 -3.96 -26.53 -1.08
CA LEU A 82 -5.27 -27.20 -0.81
C LEU A 82 -6.44 -26.73 -1.69
N LEU A 83 -6.26 -25.70 -2.53
CA LEU A 83 -7.36 -25.04 -3.26
C LEU A 83 -7.40 -25.32 -4.78
N SER A 84 -6.64 -26.29 -5.28
CA SER A 84 -6.62 -26.63 -6.72
C SER A 84 -7.96 -27.11 -7.30
N CYS A 85 -8.96 -27.39 -6.47
CA CYS A 85 -10.24 -27.97 -6.92
C CYS A 85 -11.37 -26.94 -7.11
N ILE A 86 -11.23 -25.68 -6.70
CA ILE A 86 -12.34 -24.73 -6.76
C ILE A 86 -11.95 -23.56 -7.66
N GLY A 87 -12.46 -23.59 -8.89
CA GLY A 87 -12.36 -22.48 -9.84
C GLY A 87 -13.08 -21.25 -9.31
N MET A 88 -12.42 -20.50 -8.44
CA MET A 88 -12.86 -19.18 -8.00
C MET A 88 -12.03 -18.13 -8.72
N SER A 89 -12.64 -17.51 -9.72
CA SER A 89 -12.20 -16.28 -10.34
C SER A 89 -11.89 -15.25 -9.26
N ARG A 90 -10.66 -14.70 -9.33
CA ARG A 90 -10.13 -13.55 -8.59
C ARG A 90 -11.24 -12.65 -8.08
N VAL A 91 -11.39 -12.55 -6.76
CA VAL A 91 -12.23 -11.55 -6.15
C VAL A 91 -11.52 -10.19 -6.24
N ASP A 92 -11.78 -9.47 -7.32
CA ASP A 92 -11.65 -8.02 -7.34
C ASP A 92 -12.64 -7.45 -6.31
N SER A 93 -12.19 -7.17 -5.09
CA SER A 93 -12.92 -6.32 -4.15
C SER A 93 -11.97 -5.82 -3.08
N VAL A 94 -11.24 -4.77 -3.42
CA VAL A 94 -10.86 -3.76 -2.42
C VAL A 94 -12.13 -2.98 -2.07
N PRO A 95 -12.71 -3.13 -0.86
CA PRO A 95 -13.82 -2.27 -0.47
C PRO A 95 -13.23 -0.89 -0.18
N PHE A 96 -13.38 0.01 -1.14
CA PHE A 96 -13.24 1.43 -0.89
C PHE A 96 -14.37 1.83 0.07
N SER A 97 -14.04 2.01 1.34
CA SER A 97 -14.94 2.47 2.41
C SER A 97 -15.71 3.73 1.96
N SER A 98 -17.04 3.70 2.13
CA SER A 98 -17.88 4.90 2.28
C SER A 98 -18.12 5.19 3.76
#